data_AF-A0A6A5RDJ7-F1
#
_entry.id   AF-A0A6A5RDJ7-F1
#
_cell.length_a   1.000
_cell.length_b   1.000
_cell.length_c   1.000
_cell.angle_alpha   90.00
_cell.angle_beta   90.00
_cell.angle_gamma   90.00
#
_symmetry.space_group_name_H-M   'P 1'
#
loop_
_entity.id
_entity.type
_entity.pdbx_description
1 polymer ?
#
loop_
_entity_poly.entity_id
_entity_poly.type
_entity_poly.pdbx_seq_one_letter_code
_entity_poly.pdbx_strand_id
1 'polypeptide(L)'
;MLPPVDPATLQRNPNFDTLYKDICTRKLNPDGSTRDTKKQRMHDEIRRNLTTARSTLLSTQILISTLTSLPSRAPTLPDDLQACIDLVSALLSGQIPDPSDRAILSGDVTTFLDNVDIIASATSTQLATLTNHLCAIASPLAVPSSSSLPAAAEDLLTSATLTLPQDLLSARTDLTNTLTSLLFTHKQTLETSIRILEQTQHGTLARHTKARAELLHSRATLLGLQAKCHTFGHPPPAEFVHALKEFRKSQGAGERALRDREALAKQSLRLYEQAGEKGIRELAKRKGYLEGETRRMEKEIDSLERGG
;
A
#
# COMPACT_ATOMS: atom_id res chain seq x y z
N MET A 1 14.78 5.93 -20.57
CA MET A 1 16.06 5.58 -19.92
C MET A 1 16.13 4.07 -19.74
N LEU A 2 17.26 3.44 -20.05
CA LEU A 2 17.47 2.05 -19.63
C LEU A 2 17.61 2.03 -18.10
N PRO A 3 16.88 1.16 -17.39
CA PRO A 3 16.95 1.10 -15.93
C PRO A 3 18.37 0.73 -15.49
N PRO A 4 18.88 1.33 -14.40
CA PRO A 4 20.20 1.01 -13.88
C PRO A 4 20.25 -0.47 -13.49
N VAL A 5 21.23 -1.18 -14.04
CA VAL A 5 21.45 -2.60 -13.77
C VAL A 5 22.31 -2.76 -12.52
N ASP A 6 21.98 -3.75 -11.68
CA ASP A 6 22.72 -4.06 -10.46
C ASP A 6 24.21 -4.35 -10.77
N PRO A 7 25.17 -3.65 -10.12
CA PRO A 7 26.59 -3.85 -10.35
C PRO A 7 27.05 -5.31 -10.15
N ALA A 8 26.39 -6.09 -9.29
CA ALA A 8 26.72 -7.51 -9.11
C ALA A 8 26.43 -8.34 -10.37
N THR A 9 25.40 -7.97 -11.14
CA THR A 9 25.05 -8.66 -12.39
C THR A 9 25.95 -8.28 -13.54
N LEU A 10 26.44 -7.03 -13.59
CA LEU A 10 27.44 -6.56 -14.56
C LEU A 10 28.80 -7.24 -14.33
N GLN A 11 29.20 -7.43 -13.07
CA GLN A 11 30.43 -8.17 -12.73
C GLN A 11 30.34 -9.67 -13.07
N ARG A 12 29.16 -10.26 -12.93
CA ARG A 12 28.93 -11.69 -13.23
C ARG A 12 28.90 -12.00 -14.73
N ASN A 13 28.62 -11.01 -15.59
CA ASN A 13 28.56 -11.19 -17.03
C ASN A 13 29.31 -10.06 -17.79
N PRO A 14 30.62 -10.21 -18.05
CA PRO A 14 31.44 -9.16 -18.65
C PRO A 14 31.05 -8.83 -20.10
N ASN A 15 30.49 -9.78 -20.85
CA ASN A 15 29.98 -9.54 -22.19
C ASN A 15 28.73 -8.66 -22.17
N PHE A 16 27.91 -8.79 -21.12
CA PHE A 16 26.75 -7.93 -20.93
C PHE A 16 27.15 -6.52 -20.48
N ASP A 17 28.18 -6.38 -19.62
CA ASP A 17 28.72 -5.06 -19.22
C ASP A 17 29.25 -4.26 -20.41
N THR A 18 30.02 -4.90 -21.30
CA THR A 18 30.52 -4.26 -22.53
C THR A 18 29.38 -3.84 -23.47
N LEU A 19 28.36 -4.69 -23.65
CA LEU A 19 27.18 -4.35 -24.43
C LEU A 19 26.38 -3.21 -23.80
N TYR A 20 26.13 -3.25 -22.49
CA TYR A 20 25.40 -2.22 -21.77
C TYR A 20 26.13 -0.86 -21.86
N LYS A 21 27.45 -0.85 -21.73
CA LYS A 21 28.29 0.34 -21.96
C LYS A 21 28.21 0.81 -23.41
N ASP A 22 28.34 -0.04 -24.42
CA ASP A 22 28.25 0.38 -25.83
C ASP A 22 26.86 0.93 -26.19
N ILE A 23 25.80 0.32 -25.66
CA ILE A 23 24.43 0.81 -25.85
C ILE A 23 24.24 2.18 -25.20
N CYS A 24 24.62 2.35 -23.94
CA CYS A 24 24.46 3.59 -23.18
C CYS A 24 25.39 4.72 -23.64
N THR A 25 26.57 4.40 -24.18
CA THR A 25 27.57 5.40 -24.57
C THR A 25 27.58 5.70 -26.06
N ARG A 26 27.36 4.71 -26.94
CA ARG A 26 27.59 4.88 -28.39
C ARG A 26 26.32 4.81 -29.22
N LYS A 27 25.36 3.96 -28.84
CA LYS A 27 24.19 3.67 -29.69
C LYS A 27 22.96 4.49 -29.35
N LEU A 28 22.67 4.69 -28.07
CA LEU A 28 21.45 5.35 -27.62
C LEU A 28 21.74 6.66 -26.88
N ASN A 29 20.79 7.58 -26.99
CA ASN A 29 20.67 8.77 -26.17
C ASN A 29 19.96 8.41 -24.84
N PRO A 30 20.01 9.29 -23.83
CA PRO A 30 19.40 9.04 -22.51
C PRO A 30 17.87 8.82 -22.56
N ASP A 31 17.21 9.40 -23.56
CA ASP A 31 15.79 9.25 -23.89
C ASP A 31 15.45 7.91 -24.59
N GLY A 32 16.45 7.10 -24.95
CA GLY A 32 16.30 5.84 -25.68
C GLY A 32 16.28 6.00 -27.21
N SER A 33 16.49 7.22 -27.72
CA SER A 33 16.61 7.46 -29.17
C SER A 33 18.00 7.07 -29.69
N THR A 34 18.14 6.80 -30.98
CA THR A 34 19.43 6.37 -31.57
C THR A 34 20.36 7.55 -31.87
N ARG A 35 21.67 7.42 -31.59
CA ARG A 35 22.70 8.44 -31.90
C ARG A 35 23.09 8.50 -33.39
N ASP A 36 22.64 7.55 -34.21
CA ASP A 36 22.81 7.57 -35.66
C ASP A 36 21.89 8.65 -36.28
N THR A 37 22.51 9.78 -36.64
CA THR A 37 21.81 10.96 -37.17
C THR A 37 21.02 10.68 -38.44
N LYS A 38 21.45 9.72 -39.28
CA LYS A 38 20.69 9.36 -40.50
C LYS A 38 19.42 8.61 -40.14
N LYS A 39 19.50 7.63 -39.25
CA LYS A 39 18.33 6.90 -38.75
C LYS A 39 17.39 7.81 -37.98
N GLN A 40 17.93 8.70 -37.16
CA GLN A 40 17.14 9.68 -36.41
C GLN A 40 16.35 10.60 -37.35
N ARG A 41 16.97 11.13 -38.42
CA ARG A 41 16.27 11.91 -39.43
C ARG A 41 15.13 11.15 -40.11
N MET A 42 15.36 9.88 -40.49
CA MET A 42 14.28 9.06 -41.05
C MET A 42 13.15 8.82 -40.05
N HIS A 43 13.47 8.56 -38.78
CA HIS A 43 12.45 8.41 -37.74
C HIS A 43 11.66 9.69 -37.51
N ASP A 44 12.31 10.85 -37.53
CA ASP A 44 11.64 12.14 -37.37
C ASP A 44 10.77 12.48 -38.57
N GLU A 45 11.19 12.14 -39.78
CA GLU A 45 10.37 12.25 -40.99
C GLU A 45 9.15 11.33 -40.94
N ILE A 46 9.33 10.07 -40.56
CA ILE A 46 8.22 9.12 -40.37
C ILE A 46 7.26 9.63 -39.30
N ARG A 47 7.76 10.16 -38.18
CA ARG A 47 6.93 10.75 -37.12
C ARG A 47 6.13 11.94 -37.65
N ARG A 48 6.75 12.84 -38.41
CA ARG A 48 6.06 13.97 -39.05
C ARG A 48 4.97 13.49 -40.00
N ASN A 49 5.28 12.55 -40.88
CA ASN A 49 4.31 11.97 -41.83
C ASN A 49 3.16 11.25 -41.10
N LEU A 50 3.45 10.58 -40.00
CA LEU A 50 2.44 9.96 -39.16
C LEU A 50 1.57 11.01 -38.49
N THR A 51 2.15 12.09 -37.94
CA THR A 51 1.36 13.17 -37.31
C THR A 51 0.46 13.88 -38.31
N THR A 52 0.94 14.14 -39.53
CA THR A 52 0.12 14.73 -40.59
C THR A 52 -0.98 13.77 -41.02
N ALA A 53 -0.67 12.50 -41.29
CA ALA A 53 -1.66 11.49 -41.67
C ALA A 53 -2.72 11.25 -40.56
N ARG A 54 -2.32 11.30 -39.29
CA ARG A 54 -3.28 11.21 -38.16
C ARG A 54 -4.13 12.46 -38.06
N SER A 55 -3.54 13.65 -38.20
CA SER A 55 -4.29 14.90 -38.18
C SER A 55 -5.32 14.94 -39.31
N THR A 56 -4.94 14.52 -40.52
CA THR A 56 -5.86 14.47 -41.65
C THR A 56 -6.97 13.46 -41.41
N LEU A 57 -6.64 12.23 -41.01
CA LEU A 57 -7.65 11.19 -40.69
C LEU A 57 -8.61 11.64 -39.60
N LEU A 58 -8.11 12.19 -38.49
CA LEU A 58 -8.97 12.65 -37.39
C LEU A 58 -9.83 13.84 -37.83
N SER A 59 -9.28 14.79 -38.60
CA SER A 59 -10.05 15.92 -39.11
C SER A 59 -11.18 15.47 -40.04
N THR A 60 -10.93 14.52 -40.95
CA THR A 60 -11.96 14.00 -41.85
C THR A 60 -13.01 13.20 -41.09
N GLN A 61 -12.59 12.37 -40.13
CA GLN A 61 -13.52 11.60 -39.31
C GLN A 61 -14.41 12.49 -38.43
N ILE A 62 -13.85 13.55 -37.83
CA ILE A 62 -14.62 14.54 -37.07
C ILE A 62 -15.64 15.19 -37.98
N LEU A 63 -15.22 15.70 -39.15
CA LEU A 63 -16.13 16.35 -40.10
C LEU A 63 -17.26 15.42 -40.56
N ILE A 64 -16.93 14.18 -40.95
CA ILE A 64 -17.92 13.18 -41.35
C ILE A 64 -18.88 12.89 -40.20
N SER A 65 -18.38 12.70 -38.98
CA SER A 65 -19.22 12.43 -37.80
C SER A 65 -20.13 13.61 -37.41
N THR A 66 -19.66 14.84 -37.63
CA THR A 66 -20.48 16.04 -37.42
C THR A 66 -21.51 16.20 -38.51
N LEU A 67 -21.21 15.83 -39.76
CA LEU A 67 -22.16 15.86 -40.87
C LEU A 67 -23.26 14.81 -40.70
N THR A 68 -22.93 13.58 -40.29
CA THR A 68 -23.92 12.52 -40.04
C THR A 68 -24.87 12.84 -38.87
N SER A 69 -24.40 13.62 -37.88
CA SER A 69 -25.23 14.03 -36.74
C SER A 69 -25.94 15.37 -36.94
N LEU A 70 -25.56 16.14 -37.96
CA LEU A 70 -26.09 17.46 -38.24
C LEU A 70 -27.62 17.49 -38.45
N PRO A 71 -28.23 16.63 -39.29
CA PRO A 71 -29.66 16.69 -39.54
C PRO A 71 -30.50 16.44 -38.27
N SER A 72 -29.99 15.64 -37.33
CA SER A 72 -30.66 15.42 -36.03
C SER A 72 -30.53 16.58 -35.03
N ARG A 73 -29.55 17.47 -35.22
CA ARG A 73 -29.12 18.43 -34.20
C ARG A 73 -29.33 19.89 -34.58
N ALA A 74 -29.48 20.19 -35.87
CA ALA A 74 -29.68 21.52 -36.40
C ALA A 74 -31.10 21.67 -36.99
N PRO A 75 -32.12 22.01 -36.17
CA PRO A 75 -33.49 22.21 -36.65
C PRO A 75 -33.65 23.45 -37.55
N THR A 76 -32.59 24.25 -37.71
CA THR A 76 -32.56 25.43 -38.56
C THR A 76 -32.25 25.11 -40.02
N LEU A 77 -31.92 23.86 -40.36
CA LEU A 77 -31.68 23.46 -41.74
C LEU A 77 -33.00 23.07 -42.44
N PRO A 78 -33.22 23.50 -43.70
CA PRO A 78 -34.30 23.00 -44.54
C PRO A 78 -34.32 21.47 -44.63
N ASP A 79 -35.51 20.87 -44.57
CA ASP A 79 -35.69 19.42 -44.60
C ASP A 79 -35.12 18.76 -45.86
N ASP A 80 -35.20 19.45 -47.01
CA ASP A 80 -34.61 19.01 -48.28
C ASP A 80 -33.07 18.88 -48.19
N LEU A 81 -32.42 19.78 -47.45
CA LEU A 81 -30.96 19.73 -47.23
C LEU A 81 -30.57 18.67 -46.20
N GLN A 82 -31.43 18.36 -45.22
CA GLN A 82 -31.18 17.30 -44.26
C GLN A 82 -31.06 15.93 -44.95
N ALA A 83 -32.00 15.62 -45.86
CA ALA A 83 -31.97 14.38 -46.64
C ALA A 83 -30.73 14.29 -47.56
N CYS A 84 -30.35 15.38 -48.23
CA CYS A 84 -29.13 15.43 -49.03
C CYS A 84 -27.86 15.23 -48.18
N ILE A 85 -27.79 15.80 -46.98
CA ILE A 85 -26.65 15.63 -46.06
C ILE A 85 -26.54 14.18 -45.58
N ASP A 86 -27.65 13.54 -45.24
CA ASP A 86 -27.67 12.13 -44.84
C ASP A 86 -27.15 11.22 -45.97
N LEU A 87 -27.62 11.42 -47.20
CA LEU A 87 -27.17 10.67 -48.37
C LEU A 87 -25.68 10.88 -48.69
N VAL A 88 -25.21 12.13 -48.67
CA VAL A 88 -23.80 12.45 -48.92
C VAL A 88 -22.91 11.93 -47.78
N SER A 89 -23.37 11.98 -46.53
CA SER A 89 -22.62 11.44 -45.39
C SER A 89 -22.54 9.90 -45.42
N ALA A 90 -23.58 9.22 -45.89
CA ALA A 90 -23.59 7.78 -46.15
C ALA A 90 -22.61 7.40 -47.28
N LEU A 91 -22.51 8.23 -48.32
CA LEU A 91 -21.56 8.05 -49.40
C LEU A 91 -20.10 8.26 -48.93
N LEU A 92 -19.84 9.30 -48.14
CA LEU A 92 -18.51 9.60 -47.57
C LEU A 92 -18.05 8.56 -46.54
N SER A 93 -18.98 7.95 -45.81
CA SER A 93 -18.70 6.86 -44.86
C SER A 93 -18.55 5.49 -45.53
N GLY A 94 -18.75 5.41 -46.85
CA GLY A 94 -18.59 4.17 -47.62
C GLY A 94 -19.74 3.17 -47.45
N GLN A 95 -20.90 3.61 -46.97
CA GLN A 95 -22.08 2.76 -46.79
C GLN A 95 -22.78 2.43 -48.13
N ILE A 96 -22.37 3.08 -49.22
CA ILE A 96 -22.86 2.84 -50.59
C ILE A 96 -21.73 2.20 -51.41
N PRO A 97 -21.69 0.85 -51.47
CA PRO A 97 -20.61 0.12 -52.11
C PRO A 97 -20.69 0.13 -53.64
N ASP A 98 -21.89 0.27 -54.22
CA ASP A 98 -22.09 0.09 -55.66
C ASP A 98 -21.78 1.37 -56.47
N PRO A 99 -20.97 1.27 -57.54
CA PRO A 99 -20.56 2.42 -58.35
C PRO A 99 -21.70 3.00 -59.22
N SER A 100 -22.73 2.20 -59.51
CA SER A 100 -23.93 2.64 -60.24
C SER A 100 -24.76 3.63 -59.41
N ASP A 101 -24.89 3.38 -58.12
CA ASP A 101 -25.65 4.22 -57.18
C ASP A 101 -24.98 5.58 -56.97
N ARG A 102 -23.65 5.62 -57.08
CA ARG A 102 -22.87 6.88 -57.03
C ARG A 102 -23.17 7.81 -58.20
N ALA A 103 -23.49 7.27 -59.37
CA ALA A 103 -23.85 8.08 -60.53
C ALA A 103 -25.25 8.70 -60.37
N ILE A 104 -26.17 7.99 -59.70
CA ILE A 104 -27.54 8.45 -59.41
C ILE A 104 -27.51 9.61 -58.40
N LEU A 105 -26.62 9.54 -57.41
CA LEU A 105 -26.44 10.57 -56.38
C LEU A 105 -25.70 11.83 -56.85
N SER A 106 -25.29 11.90 -58.13
CA SER A 106 -24.57 13.07 -58.65
C SER A 106 -25.36 14.37 -58.52
N GLY A 107 -26.70 14.31 -58.63
CA GLY A 107 -27.60 15.45 -58.40
C GLY A 107 -27.56 15.94 -56.94
N ASP A 108 -27.62 15.02 -55.99
CA ASP A 108 -27.55 15.34 -54.55
C ASP A 108 -26.17 15.87 -54.13
N VAL A 109 -25.11 15.43 -54.81
CA VAL A 109 -23.77 16.00 -54.63
C VAL A 109 -23.72 17.43 -55.14
N THR A 110 -24.33 17.75 -56.29
CA THR A 110 -24.37 19.14 -56.78
C THR A 110 -25.19 20.06 -55.88
N THR A 111 -26.35 19.63 -55.39
CA THR A 111 -27.15 20.44 -54.46
C THR A 111 -26.48 20.60 -53.10
N PHE A 112 -25.74 19.59 -52.64
CA PHE A 112 -24.87 19.71 -51.47
C PHE A 112 -23.78 20.75 -51.69
N LEU A 113 -23.07 20.69 -52.83
CA LEU A 113 -22.00 21.63 -53.19
C LEU A 113 -22.50 23.08 -53.32
N ASP A 114 -23.67 23.27 -53.92
CA ASP A 114 -24.28 24.59 -54.09
C ASP A 114 -24.69 25.22 -52.75
N ASN A 115 -24.98 24.41 -51.73
CA ASN A 115 -25.37 24.86 -50.39
C ASN A 115 -24.28 24.67 -49.33
N VAL A 116 -23.02 24.47 -49.75
CA VAL A 116 -21.87 24.24 -48.85
C VAL A 116 -21.75 25.33 -47.80
N ASP A 117 -22.00 26.60 -48.13
CA ASP A 117 -21.85 27.70 -47.18
C ASP A 117 -22.80 27.59 -45.98
N ILE A 118 -24.05 27.18 -46.23
CA ILE A 118 -25.06 26.97 -45.19
C ILE A 118 -24.66 25.77 -44.32
N ILE A 119 -24.23 24.68 -44.94
CA ILE A 119 -23.79 23.45 -44.25
C ILE A 119 -22.51 23.71 -43.44
N ALA A 120 -21.57 24.49 -43.99
CA ALA A 120 -20.34 24.90 -43.33
C ALA A 120 -20.62 25.79 -42.11
N SER A 121 -21.59 26.69 -42.21
CA SER A 121 -22.01 27.51 -41.07
C SER A 121 -22.63 26.65 -39.97
N ALA A 122 -23.51 25.71 -40.32
CA ALA A 122 -24.17 24.82 -39.36
C ALA A 122 -23.17 23.86 -38.69
N THR A 123 -22.29 23.23 -39.46
CA THR A 123 -21.21 22.38 -38.93
C THR A 123 -20.30 23.17 -37.99
N SER A 124 -19.94 24.41 -38.34
CA SER A 124 -19.14 25.29 -37.49
C SER A 124 -19.84 25.62 -36.18
N THR A 125 -21.13 25.93 -36.20
CA THR A 125 -21.91 26.16 -34.97
C THR A 125 -21.97 24.91 -34.09
N GLN A 126 -22.14 23.73 -34.70
CA GLN A 126 -22.16 22.46 -33.98
C GLN A 126 -20.79 22.09 -33.40
N LEU A 127 -19.70 22.40 -34.08
CA LEU A 127 -18.35 22.25 -33.53
C LEU A 127 -18.10 23.24 -32.39
N ALA A 128 -18.64 24.46 -32.46
CA ALA A 128 -18.58 25.42 -31.37
C ALA A 128 -19.37 24.94 -30.13
N THR A 129 -20.54 24.34 -30.30
CA THR A 129 -21.28 23.76 -29.17
C THR A 129 -20.56 22.56 -28.55
N LEU A 130 -20.00 21.66 -29.38
CA LEU A 130 -19.20 20.53 -28.91
C LEU A 130 -17.95 20.98 -28.15
N THR A 131 -17.23 22.00 -28.64
CA THR A 131 -16.07 22.54 -27.93
C THR A 131 -16.47 23.16 -26.58
N ASN A 132 -17.61 23.85 -26.50
CA ASN A 132 -18.14 24.35 -25.23
C ASN A 132 -18.48 23.21 -24.25
N HIS A 133 -19.08 22.12 -24.73
CA HIS A 133 -19.34 20.94 -23.90
C HIS A 133 -18.04 20.28 -23.42
N LEU A 134 -17.03 20.16 -24.29
CA LEU A 134 -15.72 19.62 -23.91
C LEU A 134 -15.02 20.51 -22.88
N CYS A 135 -15.13 21.83 -23.01
CA CYS A 135 -14.63 22.78 -22.02
C CYS A 135 -15.33 22.58 -20.65
N ALA A 136 -16.65 22.42 -20.64
CA ALA A 136 -17.41 22.15 -19.42
C ALA A 136 -17.06 20.78 -18.79
N ILE A 137 -16.78 19.76 -19.59
CA ILE A 137 -16.37 18.44 -19.11
C ILE A 137 -14.95 18.48 -18.54
N ALA A 138 -14.02 19.19 -19.20
CA ALA A 138 -12.63 19.28 -18.79
C ALA A 138 -12.46 19.91 -17.41
N SER A 139 -13.23 20.96 -17.11
CA SER A 139 -13.28 21.55 -15.76
C SER A 139 -14.67 22.06 -15.42
N PRO A 140 -15.48 21.27 -14.68
CA PRO A 140 -16.87 21.62 -14.37
C PRO A 140 -17.01 22.84 -13.44
N LEU A 141 -15.94 23.19 -12.72
CA LEU A 141 -15.91 24.29 -11.75
C LEU A 141 -15.47 25.63 -12.36
N ALA A 142 -14.74 25.60 -13.47
CA ALA A 142 -14.26 26.79 -14.17
C ALA A 142 -14.15 26.46 -15.65
N VAL A 143 -15.14 26.87 -16.44
CA VAL A 143 -15.15 26.58 -17.89
C VAL A 143 -13.97 27.31 -18.54
N PRO A 144 -12.99 26.57 -19.10
CA PRO A 144 -11.80 27.14 -19.69
C PRO A 144 -12.13 27.67 -21.11
N SER A 145 -11.30 28.56 -21.62
CA SER A 145 -11.37 28.98 -23.02
C SER A 145 -11.08 27.82 -23.98
N SER A 146 -11.68 27.83 -25.17
CA SER A 146 -11.43 26.79 -26.20
C SER A 146 -9.96 26.68 -26.60
N SER A 147 -9.19 27.77 -26.51
CA SER A 147 -7.75 27.82 -26.78
C SER A 147 -6.89 27.11 -25.72
N SER A 148 -7.39 26.93 -24.50
CA SER A 148 -6.67 26.24 -23.41
C SER A 148 -6.94 24.73 -23.37
N LEU A 149 -7.92 24.23 -24.13
CA LEU A 149 -8.27 22.81 -24.19
C LEU A 149 -7.09 21.90 -24.62
N PRO A 150 -6.25 22.26 -25.63
CA PRO A 150 -5.13 21.42 -26.05
C PRO A 150 -4.08 21.27 -24.95
N ALA A 151 -3.74 22.37 -24.27
CA ALA A 151 -2.79 22.35 -23.15
C ALA A 151 -3.31 21.49 -21.99
N ALA A 152 -4.58 21.63 -21.62
CA ALA A 152 -5.19 20.81 -20.58
C ALA A 152 -5.22 19.31 -20.95
N ALA A 153 -5.42 18.98 -22.23
CA ALA A 153 -5.37 17.60 -22.71
C ALA A 153 -3.94 17.02 -22.65
N GLU A 154 -2.93 17.81 -23.00
CA GLU A 154 -1.52 17.43 -22.86
C GLU A 154 -1.13 17.24 -21.37
N ASP A 155 -1.58 18.13 -20.49
CA ASP A 155 -1.38 18.03 -19.05
C ASP A 155 -2.05 16.77 -18.47
N LEU A 156 -3.27 16.46 -18.91
CA LEU A 156 -3.95 15.24 -18.49
C LEU A 156 -3.24 13.99 -19.00
N LEU A 157 -2.80 13.97 -20.26
CA LEU A 157 -2.03 12.87 -20.83
C LEU A 157 -0.71 12.66 -20.11
N THR A 158 0.05 13.74 -19.86
CA THR A 158 1.32 13.65 -19.13
C THR A 158 1.09 13.21 -17.68
N SER A 159 0.03 13.71 -17.04
CA SER A 159 -0.33 13.30 -15.69
C SER A 159 -0.63 11.80 -15.62
N ALA A 160 -1.49 11.30 -16.52
CA ALA A 160 -1.93 9.91 -16.56
C ALA A 160 -0.84 8.92 -17.01
N THR A 161 0.04 9.32 -17.94
CA THR A 161 1.03 8.40 -18.55
C THR A 161 2.40 8.43 -17.88
N LEU A 162 2.81 9.57 -17.31
CA LEU A 162 4.14 9.73 -16.72
C LEU A 162 4.07 9.92 -15.20
N THR A 163 3.35 10.92 -14.72
CA THR A 163 3.42 11.30 -13.29
C THR A 163 2.77 10.26 -12.38
N LEU A 164 1.53 9.87 -12.67
CA LEU A 164 0.76 8.95 -11.82
C LEU A 164 1.41 7.56 -11.74
N PRO A 165 1.89 6.95 -12.84
CA PRO A 165 2.61 5.68 -12.76
C PRO A 165 3.91 5.80 -11.98
N GLN A 166 4.65 6.90 -12.13
CA GLN A 166 5.91 7.09 -11.42
C GLN A 166 5.68 7.27 -9.91
N ASP A 167 4.67 8.05 -9.52
CA ASP A 167 4.28 8.25 -8.13
C ASP A 167 3.74 6.97 -7.49
N LEU A 168 3.00 6.16 -8.25
CA LEU A 168 2.53 4.86 -7.79
C LEU A 168 3.68 3.89 -7.57
N LEU A 169 4.69 3.90 -8.46
CA LEU A 169 5.88 3.08 -8.31
C LEU A 169 6.71 3.50 -7.09
N SER A 170 6.91 4.80 -6.87
CA SER A 170 7.65 5.30 -5.70
C SER A 170 6.91 5.00 -4.39
N ALA A 171 5.61 5.25 -4.33
CA ALA A 171 4.79 4.91 -3.17
C ALA A 171 4.81 3.40 -2.87
N ARG A 172 4.81 2.56 -3.91
CA ARG A 172 4.95 1.11 -3.76
C ARG A 172 6.31 0.74 -3.19
N THR A 173 7.40 1.33 -3.67
CA THR A 173 8.75 1.06 -3.13
C THR A 173 8.86 1.48 -1.66
N ASP A 174 8.30 2.63 -1.30
CA ASP A 174 8.30 3.12 0.08
C ASP A 174 7.48 2.23 1.00
N LEU A 175 6.32 1.74 0.55
CA LEU A 175 5.53 0.75 1.26
C LEU A 175 6.35 -0.53 1.48
N THR A 176 7.02 -1.06 0.46
CA THR A 176 7.83 -2.27 0.63
C THR A 176 9.00 -2.08 1.61
N ASN A 177 9.62 -0.91 1.62
CA ASN A 177 10.71 -0.57 2.55
C ASN A 177 10.22 -0.42 3.99
N THR A 178 9.06 0.21 4.19
CA THR A 178 8.44 0.34 5.52
C THR A 178 7.97 -1.00 6.05
N LEU A 179 7.36 -1.85 5.21
CA LEU A 179 6.93 -3.20 5.59
C LEU A 179 8.11 -4.09 5.98
N THR A 180 9.21 -4.05 5.22
CA THR A 180 10.42 -4.81 5.54
C THR A 180 11.06 -4.34 6.84
N SER A 181 11.08 -3.03 7.09
CA SER A 181 11.54 -2.46 8.37
C SER A 181 10.65 -2.89 9.55
N LEU A 182 9.33 -2.90 9.36
CA LEU A 182 8.38 -3.39 10.37
C LEU A 182 8.60 -4.87 10.67
N LEU A 183 8.77 -5.70 9.63
CA LEU A 183 9.05 -7.13 9.81
C LEU A 183 10.38 -7.35 10.55
N PHE A 184 11.41 -6.57 10.23
CA PHE A 184 12.69 -6.64 10.93
C PHE A 184 12.57 -6.27 12.41
N THR A 185 11.90 -5.16 12.72
CA THR A 185 11.68 -4.73 14.11
C THR A 185 10.80 -5.72 14.88
N HIS A 186 9.79 -6.30 14.25
CA HIS A 186 8.97 -7.35 14.86
C HIS A 186 9.78 -8.61 15.16
N LYS A 187 10.63 -9.05 14.21
CA LYS A 187 11.56 -10.16 14.42
C LYS A 187 12.49 -9.88 15.60
N GLN A 188 13.10 -8.70 15.66
CA GLN A 188 14.00 -8.32 16.75
C GLN A 188 13.27 -8.29 18.11
N THR A 189 12.02 -7.83 18.12
CA THR A 189 11.19 -7.83 19.34
C THR A 189 10.87 -9.25 19.80
N LEU A 190 10.53 -10.15 18.88
CA LEU A 190 10.30 -11.56 19.19
C LEU A 190 11.58 -12.23 19.71
N GLU A 191 12.72 -12.05 19.04
CA GLU A 191 14.00 -12.62 19.46
C GLU A 191 14.41 -12.14 20.86
N THR A 192 14.26 -10.84 21.14
CA THR A 192 14.55 -10.29 22.47
C THR A 192 13.58 -10.82 23.53
N SER A 193 12.29 -10.95 23.22
CA SER A 193 11.31 -11.53 24.14
C SER A 193 11.61 -12.99 24.48
N ILE A 194 11.98 -13.80 23.47
CA ILE A 194 12.36 -15.20 23.65
C ILE A 194 13.61 -15.28 24.52
N ARG A 195 14.63 -14.46 24.23
CA ARG A 195 15.87 -14.44 25.02
C ARG A 195 15.61 -14.05 26.49
N ILE A 196 14.73 -13.10 26.75
CA ILE A 196 14.34 -12.72 28.11
C ILE A 196 13.62 -13.88 28.80
N LEU A 197 12.69 -14.56 28.14
CA LEU A 197 12.00 -15.74 28.71
C LEU A 197 12.99 -16.87 29.02
N GLU A 198 13.90 -17.17 28.11
CA GLU A 198 14.94 -18.17 28.31
C GLU A 198 15.84 -17.82 29.51
N GLN A 199 16.26 -16.57 29.64
CA GLN A 199 17.13 -16.14 30.75
C GLN A 199 16.41 -16.10 32.10
N THR A 200 15.16 -15.65 32.12
CA THR A 200 14.42 -15.41 33.37
C THR A 200 13.70 -16.66 33.89
N GLN A 201 13.03 -17.42 33.02
CA GLN A 201 12.26 -18.60 33.41
C GLN A 201 13.10 -19.88 33.37
N HIS A 202 13.99 -20.03 32.39
CA HIS A 202 14.76 -21.27 32.18
C HIS A 202 16.27 -21.13 32.45
N GLY A 203 16.71 -19.92 32.79
CA GLY A 203 18.11 -19.52 32.76
C GLY A 203 18.81 -19.53 34.12
N THR A 204 19.89 -18.75 34.18
CA THR A 204 20.83 -18.71 35.30
C THR A 204 20.20 -18.28 36.62
N LEU A 205 19.19 -17.42 36.61
CA LEU A 205 18.52 -16.97 37.83
C LEU A 205 17.75 -18.11 38.49
N ALA A 206 16.91 -18.83 37.75
CA ALA A 206 16.17 -19.99 38.24
C ALA A 206 17.12 -21.10 38.75
N ARG A 207 18.20 -21.35 37.99
CA ARG A 207 19.23 -22.32 38.40
C ARG A 207 19.99 -21.87 39.65
N HIS A 208 20.35 -20.59 39.76
CA HIS A 208 21.01 -20.03 40.94
C HIS A 208 20.09 -20.07 42.16
N THR A 209 18.81 -19.74 42.03
CA THR A 209 17.85 -19.84 43.14
C THR A 209 17.70 -21.28 43.61
N LYS A 210 17.67 -22.25 42.69
CA LYS A 210 17.62 -23.68 43.02
C LYS A 210 18.89 -24.14 43.74
N ALA A 211 20.07 -23.85 43.17
CA ALA A 211 21.35 -24.22 43.77
C ALA A 211 21.53 -23.58 45.17
N ARG A 212 21.10 -22.32 45.34
CA ARG A 212 21.13 -21.64 46.64
C ARG A 212 20.19 -22.30 47.66
N ALA A 213 19.00 -22.72 47.24
CA ALA A 213 18.07 -23.45 48.11
C ALA A 213 18.65 -24.81 48.54
N GLU A 214 19.26 -25.56 47.61
CA GLU A 214 19.92 -26.83 47.88
C GLU A 214 21.12 -26.67 48.84
N LEU A 215 21.93 -25.62 48.68
CA LEU A 215 23.02 -25.29 49.59
C LEU A 215 22.52 -24.96 51.00
N LEU A 216 21.49 -24.12 51.11
CA LEU A 216 20.92 -23.78 52.42
C LEU A 216 20.33 -25.01 53.12
N HIS A 217 19.70 -25.91 52.36
CA HIS A 217 19.21 -27.18 52.87
C HIS A 217 20.35 -28.07 53.40
N SER A 218 21.41 -28.28 52.61
CA SER A 218 22.55 -29.10 53.04
C SER A 218 23.30 -28.51 54.24
N ARG A 219 23.38 -27.18 54.33
CA ARG A 219 23.93 -26.51 55.51
C ARG A 219 23.05 -26.70 56.73
N ALA A 220 21.72 -26.62 56.59
CA ALA A 220 20.78 -26.85 57.68
C ALA A 220 20.84 -28.29 58.19
N THR A 221 20.95 -29.28 57.29
CA THR A 221 21.10 -30.70 57.70
C THR A 221 22.42 -30.95 58.41
N LEU A 222 23.53 -30.38 57.92
CA LEU A 222 24.84 -30.48 58.57
C LEU A 222 24.81 -29.87 59.98
N LEU A 223 24.33 -28.63 60.11
CA LEU A 223 24.19 -27.98 61.42
C LEU A 223 23.26 -28.76 62.35
N GLY A 224 22.18 -29.33 61.82
CA GLY A 224 21.29 -30.21 62.58
C GLY A 224 21.99 -31.48 63.09
N LEU A 225 22.86 -32.09 62.29
CA LEU A 225 23.67 -33.24 62.71
C LEU A 225 24.72 -32.84 63.75
N GLN A 226 25.42 -31.72 63.55
CA GLN A 226 26.38 -31.19 64.52
C GLN A 226 25.71 -30.88 65.86
N ALA A 227 24.53 -30.25 65.84
CA ALA A 227 23.75 -29.99 67.04
C ALA A 227 23.37 -31.29 67.76
N LYS A 228 22.93 -32.33 67.02
CA LYS A 228 22.65 -33.65 67.60
C LYS A 228 23.88 -34.26 68.27
N CYS A 229 25.03 -34.26 67.60
CA CYS A 229 26.29 -34.75 68.16
C CYS A 229 26.66 -33.99 69.45
N HIS A 230 26.51 -32.66 69.47
CA HIS A 230 26.78 -31.85 70.65
C HIS A 230 25.82 -32.14 71.80
N THR A 231 24.53 -32.36 71.52
CA THR A 231 23.55 -32.71 72.56
C THR A 231 23.79 -34.07 73.22
N PHE A 232 24.49 -35.00 72.55
CA PHE A 232 24.89 -36.27 73.16
C PHE A 232 26.05 -36.10 74.15
N GLY A 233 26.94 -35.13 73.94
CA GLY A 233 28.05 -34.84 74.85
C GLY A 233 27.67 -33.89 76.00
N HIS A 234 26.79 -32.93 75.74
CA HIS A 234 26.37 -31.91 76.70
C HIS A 234 24.84 -31.70 76.63
N PRO A 235 24.08 -32.09 77.68
CA PRO A 235 22.65 -31.85 77.72
C PRO A 235 22.36 -30.34 77.69
N PRO A 236 21.45 -29.87 76.83
CA PRO A 236 21.15 -28.45 76.73
C PRO A 236 20.43 -27.95 78.00
N PRO A 237 20.73 -26.72 78.48
CA PRO A 237 20.02 -26.10 79.61
C PRO A 237 18.52 -25.97 79.36
N ALA A 238 17.71 -26.09 80.41
CA ALA A 238 16.24 -26.06 80.31
C ALA A 238 15.69 -24.75 79.70
N GLU A 239 16.31 -23.61 80.00
CA GLU A 239 15.95 -22.30 79.46
C GLU A 239 16.17 -22.22 77.95
N PHE A 240 17.27 -22.80 77.46
CA PHE A 240 17.58 -22.86 76.03
C PHE A 240 16.57 -23.73 75.27
N VAL A 241 16.15 -24.86 75.85
CA VAL A 241 15.10 -25.71 75.27
C VAL A 241 13.75 -25.00 75.25
N HIS A 242 13.44 -24.18 76.27
CA HIS A 242 12.23 -23.37 76.28
C HIS A 242 12.24 -22.31 75.17
N ALA A 243 13.32 -21.56 75.04
CA ALA A 243 13.50 -20.57 73.98
C ALA A 243 13.42 -21.19 72.57
N LEU A 244 14.01 -22.38 72.37
CA LEU A 244 13.90 -23.12 71.12
C LEU A 244 12.46 -23.59 70.83
N LYS A 245 11.69 -23.97 71.85
CA LYS A 245 10.28 -24.34 71.68
C LYS A 245 9.44 -23.14 71.25
N GLU A 246 9.69 -21.97 71.83
CA GLU A 246 9.01 -20.72 71.43
C GLU A 246 9.40 -20.29 70.02
N PHE A 247 10.68 -20.36 69.69
CA PHE A 247 11.17 -20.07 68.34
C PHE A 247 10.60 -21.05 67.29
N ARG A 248 10.50 -22.34 67.61
CA ARG A 248 9.85 -23.32 66.72
C ARG A 248 8.36 -23.02 66.52
N LYS A 249 7.67 -22.54 67.55
CA LYS A 249 6.26 -22.12 67.44
C LYS A 249 6.12 -20.91 66.50
N SER A 250 6.99 -19.91 66.61
CA SER A 250 6.96 -18.74 65.73
C SER A 250 7.35 -19.07 64.29
N GLN A 251 8.31 -19.97 64.08
CA GLN A 251 8.66 -20.48 62.74
C GLN A 251 7.52 -21.30 62.10
N GLY A 252 6.80 -22.11 62.89
CA GLY A 252 5.70 -22.93 62.38
C GLY A 252 4.57 -22.12 61.75
N ALA A 253 4.31 -20.89 62.23
CA ALA A 253 3.34 -19.99 61.59
C ALA A 253 3.83 -19.53 60.21
N GLY A 254 5.11 -19.19 60.08
CA GLY A 254 5.73 -18.80 58.81
C GLY A 254 5.80 -19.96 57.80
N GLU A 255 6.14 -21.17 58.26
CA GLU A 255 6.16 -22.37 57.40
C GLU A 255 4.78 -22.70 56.84
N ARG A 256 3.72 -22.59 57.65
CA ARG A 256 2.34 -22.80 57.19
C ARG A 256 1.96 -21.77 56.12
N ALA A 257 2.21 -20.49 56.38
CA ALA A 257 1.93 -19.43 55.41
C ALA A 257 2.68 -19.63 54.07
N LEU A 258 3.93 -20.12 54.12
CA LEU A 258 4.69 -20.44 52.93
C LEU A 258 4.13 -21.66 52.17
N ARG A 259 3.74 -22.72 52.89
CA ARG A 259 3.10 -23.90 52.29
C ARG A 259 1.75 -23.57 51.65
N ASP A 260 0.97 -22.72 52.29
CA ASP A 260 -0.31 -22.26 51.76
C ASP A 260 -0.10 -21.44 50.47
N ARG A 261 0.91 -20.55 50.47
CA ARG A 261 1.29 -19.79 49.27
C ARG A 261 1.80 -20.70 48.14
N GLU A 262 2.58 -21.73 48.47
CA GLU A 262 3.04 -22.73 47.50
C GLU A 262 1.85 -23.54 46.93
N ALA A 263 0.91 -23.95 47.78
CA ALA A 263 -0.28 -24.69 47.36
C ALA A 263 -1.16 -23.84 46.43
N LEU A 264 -1.38 -22.57 46.76
CA LEU A 264 -2.10 -21.62 45.89
C LEU A 264 -1.40 -21.42 44.55
N ALA A 265 -0.06 -21.30 44.56
CA ALA A 265 0.72 -21.18 43.33
C ALA A 265 0.67 -22.46 42.47
N LYS A 266 0.71 -23.65 43.09
CA LYS A 266 0.54 -24.91 42.36
C LYS A 266 -0.87 -25.07 41.80
N GLN A 267 -1.88 -24.62 42.55
CA GLN A 267 -3.26 -24.66 42.10
C GLN A 267 -3.48 -23.69 40.94
N SER A 268 -2.91 -22.48 40.98
CA SER A 268 -2.98 -21.56 39.86
C SER A 268 -2.28 -22.12 38.62
N LEU A 269 -1.10 -22.73 38.76
CA LEU A 269 -0.41 -23.41 37.66
C LEU A 269 -1.25 -24.53 37.05
N ARG A 270 -1.90 -25.37 37.88
CA ARG A 270 -2.83 -26.41 37.39
C ARG A 270 -4.03 -25.82 36.66
N LEU A 271 -4.58 -24.70 37.14
CA LEU A 271 -5.66 -24.00 36.46
C LEU A 271 -5.18 -23.46 35.11
N TYR A 272 -3.95 -22.93 35.00
CA TYR A 272 -3.38 -22.52 33.71
C TYR A 272 -3.19 -23.71 32.75
N GLU A 273 -2.71 -24.85 33.24
CA GLU A 273 -2.55 -26.08 32.45
C GLU A 273 -3.90 -26.64 31.98
N GLN A 274 -4.92 -26.66 32.84
CA GLN A 274 -6.27 -27.16 32.51
C GLN A 274 -7.03 -26.22 31.59
N ALA A 275 -6.84 -24.91 31.72
CA ALA A 275 -7.57 -23.94 30.94
C ALA A 275 -7.06 -23.88 29.48
N GLY A 276 -5.82 -24.29 29.22
CA GLY A 276 -5.25 -24.40 27.88
C GLY A 276 -5.40 -23.11 27.05
N GLU A 277 -5.42 -23.23 25.73
CA GLU A 277 -5.53 -22.08 24.82
C GLU A 277 -6.84 -21.29 25.00
N LYS A 278 -7.95 -21.98 25.31
CA LYS A 278 -9.27 -21.34 25.50
C LYS A 278 -9.32 -20.48 26.76
N GLY A 279 -8.75 -20.95 27.86
CA GLY A 279 -8.69 -20.20 29.11
C GLY A 279 -7.80 -18.99 29.05
N ILE A 280 -6.64 -19.11 28.42
CA ILE A 280 -5.71 -17.99 28.20
C ILE A 280 -6.38 -16.92 27.33
N ARG A 281 -7.17 -17.33 26.32
CA ARG A 281 -7.91 -16.41 25.45
C ARG A 281 -9.02 -15.66 26.19
N GLU A 282 -9.75 -16.32 27.10
CA GLU A 282 -10.76 -15.66 27.95
C GLU A 282 -10.12 -14.74 29.00
N LEU A 283 -8.96 -15.11 29.57
CA LEU A 283 -8.21 -14.24 30.48
C LEU A 283 -7.67 -12.99 29.79
N ALA A 284 -7.18 -13.12 28.55
CA ALA A 284 -6.75 -12.01 27.73
C ALA A 284 -7.90 -11.05 27.40
N LYS A 285 -9.09 -11.58 27.07
CA LYS A 285 -10.31 -10.76 26.89
C LYS A 285 -10.65 -9.99 28.17
N ARG A 286 -10.62 -10.66 29.32
CA ARG A 286 -10.94 -10.04 30.62
C ARG A 286 -9.92 -8.98 31.02
N LYS A 287 -8.63 -9.21 30.74
CA LYS A 287 -7.58 -8.19 30.93
C LYS A 287 -7.83 -6.97 30.03
N GLY A 288 -8.16 -7.18 28.76
CA GLY A 288 -8.52 -6.09 27.85
C GLY A 288 -9.72 -5.28 28.32
N TYR A 289 -10.72 -5.93 28.90
CA TYR A 289 -11.85 -5.24 29.54
C TYR A 289 -11.41 -4.38 30.72
N LEU A 290 -10.62 -4.92 31.64
CA LEU A 290 -10.11 -4.22 32.83
C LEU A 290 -9.18 -3.05 32.48
N GLU A 291 -8.33 -3.20 31.46
CA GLU A 291 -7.49 -2.11 30.92
C GLU A 291 -8.35 -0.99 30.31
N GLY A 292 -9.46 -1.35 29.66
CA GLY A 292 -10.43 -0.38 29.15
C GLY A 292 -11.22 0.34 30.26
N GLU A 293 -11.47 -0.35 31.36
CA GLU A 293 -12.16 0.22 32.54
C GLU A 293 -11.24 1.13 33.35
N THR A 294 -9.98 0.74 33.55
CA THR A 294 -8.95 1.59 34.16
C THR A 294 -8.70 2.85 33.35
N ARG A 295 -8.58 2.77 32.02
CA ARG A 295 -8.50 3.98 31.17
C ARG A 295 -9.73 4.87 31.25
N ARG A 296 -10.92 4.30 31.48
CA ARG A 296 -12.15 5.08 31.69
C ARG A 296 -12.13 5.79 33.03
N MET A 297 -11.78 5.08 34.10
CA MET A 297 -11.60 5.67 35.43
C MET A 297 -10.51 6.74 35.43
N GLU A 298 -9.37 6.51 34.78
CA GLU A 298 -8.30 7.50 34.63
C GLU A 298 -8.83 8.76 33.96
N LYS A 299 -9.60 8.63 32.86
CA LYS A 299 -10.24 9.77 32.19
C LYS A 299 -11.29 10.48 33.06
N GLU A 300 -12.04 9.75 33.86
CA GLU A 300 -13.01 10.33 34.81
C GLU A 300 -12.30 11.09 35.93
N ILE A 301 -11.21 10.54 36.49
CA ILE A 301 -10.34 11.20 37.48
C ILE A 301 -9.74 12.47 36.88
N ASP A 302 -9.16 12.38 35.69
CA ASP A 302 -8.62 13.49 34.91
C ASP A 302 -9.66 14.59 34.61
N SER A 303 -10.93 14.21 34.47
CA SER A 303 -12.04 15.13 34.24
C SER A 303 -12.49 15.81 35.53
N LEU A 304 -12.43 15.11 36.66
CA LEU A 304 -12.72 15.66 37.99
C LEU A 304 -11.60 16.60 38.46
N GLU A 305 -10.33 16.29 38.14
CA GLU A 305 -9.18 17.14 38.46
C GLU A 305 -9.13 18.44 37.63
N ARG A 306 -9.67 18.43 36.40
CA ARG A 306 -9.77 19.60 35.52
C ARG A 306 -11.09 20.38 35.66
N GLY A 307 -11.98 19.91 36.53
CA GLY A 307 -13.35 20.39 36.66
C GLY A 307 -13.82 20.41 38.11
N GLY A 308 -13.05 21.11 38.95
CA GLY A 308 -13.46 21.70 40.24
C GLY A 308 -12.94 23.13 40.27
#